data_AF-A0A174TJX8-F1
#
_entry.id   AF-A0A174TJX8-F1
#
_cell.length_a   1.000
_cell.length_b   1.000
_cell.length_c   1.000
_cell.angle_alpha   90.00
_cell.angle_beta   90.00
_cell.angle_gamma   90.00
#
_symmetry.space_group_name_H-M   'P 1'
#
loop_
_entity.id
_entity.type
_entity.pdbx_description
1 polymer ?
#
loop_
_entity_poly.entity_id
_entity_poly.type
_entity_poly.pdbx_seq_one_letter_code
_entity_poly.pdbx_strand_id
1 'polypeptide(L)' 'MNFKELLYRARQGDEDAILEIFEMYRPLLIKNALVDGIFDEDLYQELTAELLKCIRYFRDVE' A
#
# COMPACT_ATOMS: atom_id res chain seq x y z
N MET A 1 9.03 -8.15 -13.25
CA MET A 1 8.70 -8.99 -12.09
C MET A 1 7.20 -9.26 -12.13
N ASN A 2 6.72 -10.45 -11.77
CA ASN A 2 5.27 -10.69 -11.64
C ASN A 2 4.78 -10.00 -10.36
N PHE A 3 3.65 -9.30 -10.39
CA PHE A 3 3.07 -8.64 -9.22
C PHE A 3 2.84 -9.62 -8.05
N LYS A 4 2.49 -10.88 -8.35
CA LYS A 4 2.35 -11.93 -7.33
C LYS A 4 3.66 -12.20 -6.57
N GLU A 5 4.78 -12.21 -7.29
CA GLU A 5 6.11 -12.39 -6.70
C GLU A 5 6.49 -11.19 -5.84
N LEU A 6 6.22 -9.97 -6.34
CA LEU A 6 6.43 -8.73 -5.59
C LEU A 6 5.66 -8.73 -4.27
N LEU A 7 4.39 -9.14 -4.29
CA LEU A 7 3.56 -9.28 -3.09
C LEU A 7 4.15 -10.27 -2.07
N TYR A 8 4.58 -11.46 -2.50
CA TYR A 8 5.16 -12.44 -1.57
C TYR A 8 6.48 -11.97 -0.95
N ARG A 9 7.33 -11.28 -1.72
CA ARG A 9 8.55 -10.67 -1.19
C ARG A 9 8.22 -9.61 -0.14
N ALA A 10 7.33 -8.68 -0.47
CA ALA A 10 6.92 -7.62 0.44
C ALA A 10 6.31 -8.18 1.75
N ARG A 11 5.49 -9.23 1.66
CA ARG A 11 4.92 -9.91 2.83
C ARG A 11 5.97 -10.56 3.74
N GLN A 12 7.11 -10.98 3.19
CA GLN A 12 8.23 -11.52 3.96
C GLN A 12 9.09 -10.43 4.62
N GLY A 13 8.76 -9.15 4.43
CA GLY A 13 9.49 -8.02 5.02
C GLY A 13 10.58 -7.45 4.13
N ASP A 14 10.58 -7.77 2.83
CA ASP A 14 11.49 -7.15 1.86
C ASP A 14 11.11 -5.66 1.67
N GLU A 15 11.94 -4.76 2.21
CA GLU A 15 11.69 -3.32 2.22
C GLU A 15 11.61 -2.71 0.82
N ASP A 16 12.45 -3.18 -0.11
CA ASP A 16 12.43 -2.70 -1.50
C ASP A 16 11.12 -3.09 -2.18
N ALA A 17 10.64 -4.32 -1.94
CA ALA A 17 9.36 -4.78 -2.46
C ALA A 17 8.18 -4.04 -1.83
N ILE A 18 8.23 -3.74 -0.52
CA ILE A 18 7.22 -2.92 0.15
C ILE A 18 7.17 -1.51 -0.45
N LEU A 19 8.34 -0.88 -0.66
CA LEU A 19 8.45 0.45 -1.23
C LEU A 19 7.94 0.48 -2.68
N GLU A 20 8.27 -0.53 -3.48
CA GLU A 20 7.77 -0.64 -4.87
C GLU A 20 6.24 -0.70 -4.90
N ILE A 21 5.61 -1.54 -4.05
CA ILE A 21 4.13 -1.58 -3.95
C ILE A 21 3.58 -0.24 -3.44
N PHE A 22 4.21 0.36 -2.43
CA PHE A 22 3.77 1.64 -1.89
C PHE A 22 3.77 2.73 -2.97
N GLU A 23 4.83 2.86 -3.75
CA GLU A 23 4.91 3.86 -4.83
C GLU A 23 3.91 3.59 -5.95
N MET A 24 3.59 2.32 -6.25
CA MET A 24 2.50 1.97 -7.18
C MET A 24 1.13 2.48 -6.72
N TYR A 25 0.85 2.40 -5.41
CA TYR A 25 -0.45 2.79 -4.84
C TYR A 25 -0.48 4.24 -4.35
N ARG A 26 0.66 4.92 -4.20
CA ARG A 26 0.79 6.30 -3.70
C ARG A 26 -0.20 7.27 -4.37
N PRO A 27 -0.39 7.29 -5.72
CA PRO A 27 -1.37 8.18 -6.34
C PRO A 27 -2.82 7.94 -5.87
N LEU A 28 -3.18 6.68 -5.60
CA LEU A 28 -4.50 6.31 -5.09
C LEU A 28 -4.66 6.74 -3.63
N LEU A 29 -3.63 6.56 -2.80
CA LEU A 29 -3.65 7.01 -1.40
C LEU A 29 -3.84 8.53 -1.31
N ILE A 30 -3.09 9.30 -2.11
CA ILE A 30 -3.22 10.77 -2.17
C ILE A 30 -4.62 11.17 -2.65
N LYS A 31 -5.13 10.53 -3.71
CA LYS A 31 -6.46 10.83 -4.24
C LYS A 31 -7.57 10.62 -3.20
N ASN A 32 -7.50 9.54 -2.41
CA ASN A 32 -8.50 9.25 -1.39
C ASN A 32 -8.32 10.07 -0.11
N ALA A 33 -7.13 10.60 0.14
CA ALA A 33 -6.87 11.55 1.22
C ALA A 33 -7.30 12.99 0.88
N LEU A 34 -7.68 13.28 -0.38
CA LEU A 34 -8.24 14.57 -0.77
C LEU A 34 -9.75 14.60 -0.49
N VAL A 35 -10.14 15.19 0.63
CA VAL A 35 -11.53 15.38 1.05
C VAL A 35 -11.94 16.82 0.74
N ASP A 36 -12.97 17.00 -0.09
CA ASP A 36 -13.44 18.33 -0.54
C ASP A 36 -12.33 19.23 -1.10
N GLY A 37 -11.34 18.62 -1.76
CA GLY A 37 -10.18 19.31 -2.35
C GLY A 37 -9.09 19.70 -1.35
N ILE A 38 -9.25 19.35 -0.07
CA ILE A 38 -8.26 19.57 0.99
C ILE A 38 -7.55 18.24 1.27
N PHE A 39 -6.22 18.28 1.36
CA PHE A 39 -5.44 17.11 1.72
C PHE A 39 -5.54 16.87 3.23
N ASP A 40 -6.08 15.72 3.60
CA ASP A 40 -6.15 15.26 4.98
C ASP A 40 -4.94 14.35 5.26
N GLU A 41 -3.97 14.89 6.02
CA GLU A 41 -2.73 14.19 6.37
C GLU A 41 -2.98 12.96 7.24
N ASP A 42 -3.95 13.03 8.15
CA ASP A 42 -4.28 11.91 9.05
C ASP A 42 -4.93 10.78 8.25
N LEU A 43 -5.84 11.12 7.33
CA LEU A 43 -6.44 10.13 6.43
C LEU A 43 -5.39 9.49 5.52
N TYR A 44 -4.43 10.27 4.99
CA TYR A 44 -3.32 9.72 4.21
C TYR A 44 -2.48 8.72 5.02
N GLN A 45 -2.18 9.04 6.29
CA GLN A 45 -1.45 8.16 7.18
C GLN A 45 -2.22 6.87 7.47
N GLU A 46 -3.53 6.95 7.73
CA GLU A 46 -4.39 5.78 7.94
C GLU A 46 -4.47 4.90 6.69
N LEU A 47 -4.66 5.48 5.51
CA LEU A 47 -4.66 4.75 4.24
C LEU A 47 -3.31 4.07 3.98
N THR A 48 -2.20 4.73 4.31
CA THR A 48 -0.86 4.17 4.22
C THR A 48 -0.68 3.00 5.18
N ALA A 49 -1.10 3.15 6.44
CA ALA A 49 -1.05 2.08 7.42
C ALA A 49 -1.90 0.87 7.00
N GLU A 50 -3.07 1.11 6.40
CA GLU A 50 -3.93 0.05 5.90
C GLU A 50 -3.31 -0.68 4.70
N LEU A 51 -2.66 0.03 3.77
CA LEU A 51 -1.90 -0.61 2.70
C LEU A 51 -0.81 -1.55 3.25
N LEU A 52 -0.06 -1.11 4.26
CA LEU A 52 0.97 -1.94 4.89
C LEU A 52 0.37 -3.17 5.58
N LYS A 53 -0.81 -3.04 6.23
CA LYS A 53 -1.54 -4.20 6.77
C LYS A 53 -1.97 -5.16 5.67
N CYS A 54 -2.48 -4.66 4.54
CA CYS A 54 -2.83 -5.48 3.39
C CYS A 54 -1.64 -6.29 2.86
N ILE A 55 -0.47 -5.65 2.70
CA ILE A 55 0.77 -6.33 2.30
C ILE A 55 1.14 -7.43 3.31
N ARG A 56 1.04 -7.15 4.61
CA ARG A 56 1.43 -8.10 5.65
C ARG A 56 0.48 -9.29 5.78
N TYR A 57 -0.83 -9.07 5.59
CA TYR A 57 -1.86 -10.04 5.95
C TYR A 57 -2.60 -10.67 4.77
N PHE A 58 -2.28 -10.33 3.51
CA PHE A 58 -2.92 -10.97 2.37
C PHE A 58 -2.73 -12.50 2.40
N ARG A 59 -3.72 -13.21 1.88
CA ARG A 59 -3.73 -14.66 1.74
C ARG A 59 -4.19 -14.99 0.33
N ASP A 60 -3.62 -16.02 -0.28
CA ASP A 60 -4.24 -16.60 -1.46
C ASP A 60 -5.61 -17.12 -1.06
N VAL A 61 -6.62 -16.81 -1.86
CA VAL A 61 -7.93 -17.43 -1.74
C VAL A 61 -7.88 -18.64 -2.66
N GLU A 62 -7.94 -19.84 -2.09
CA GLU A 62 -8.11 -21.10 -2.83
C GLU A 62 -9.45 -21.14 -3.57
#